data_AF-A0A3R6LGY5-F1
#
_entry.id   AF-A0A3R6LGY5-F1
#
_cell.length_a   1.000
_cell.length_b   1.000
_cell.length_c   1.000
_cell.angle_alpha   90.00
_cell.angle_beta   90.00
_cell.angle_gamma   90.00
#
_symmetry.space_group_name_H-M   'P 1'
#
loop_
_entity.id
_entity.type
_entity.pdbx_description
1 polymer ?
#
loop_
_entity_poly.entity_id
_entity_poly.type
_entity_poly.pdbx_seq_one_letter_code
_entity_poly.pdbx_strand_id
1 'polypeptide(L)'
;MGKMQREKGKRGERELAGILRDYGYNCRRGQQYCGTSGDADVIGLPNVHIEVKRVEDLRLRKALQQSSRDARAGEIPVVMHRRNYEPWRVSMYLQNFQRMYSDDIFDELKAQIRGGIITLLLDTWICYYRDWQAGKEMGLDER
;
A
#
# COMPACT_ATOMS: atom_id res chain seq x y z
N MET A 1 13.85 6.68 -18.12
CA MET A 1 14.26 6.06 -16.83
C MET A 1 15.48 5.17 -17.07
N GLY A 2 16.59 5.40 -16.37
CA GLY A 2 17.84 4.64 -16.59
C GLY A 2 17.81 3.20 -16.05
N LYS A 3 18.69 2.32 -16.55
CA LYS A 3 18.80 0.90 -16.16
C LYS A 3 18.90 0.71 -14.63
N MET A 4 19.74 1.51 -13.97
CA MET A 4 19.93 1.44 -12.52
C MET A 4 18.65 1.73 -11.73
N GLN A 5 17.84 2.71 -12.16
CA GLN A 5 16.58 3.05 -11.50
C GLN A 5 15.55 1.93 -11.66
N ARG A 6 15.48 1.32 -12.85
CA ARG A 6 14.59 0.17 -13.09
C ARG A 6 14.96 -1.03 -12.22
N GLU A 7 16.24 -1.33 -12.08
CA GLU A 7 16.69 -2.43 -11.21
C GLU A 7 16.49 -2.11 -9.71
N LYS A 8 16.60 -0.84 -9.29
CA LYS A 8 16.24 -0.40 -7.94
C LYS A 8 14.75 -0.61 -7.66
N GLY A 9 13.88 -0.25 -8.60
CA GLY A 9 12.42 -0.49 -8.52
C GLY A 9 12.11 -1.97 -8.35
N LYS A 10 12.56 -2.81 -9.30
CA LYS A 10 12.38 -4.27 -9.23
C LYS A 10 12.94 -4.90 -7.95
N ARG A 11 14.01 -4.34 -7.37
CA ARG A 11 14.55 -4.81 -6.08
C ARG A 11 13.63 -4.42 -4.94
N GLY A 12 13.13 -3.18 -4.91
CA GLY A 12 12.15 -2.72 -3.93
C GLY A 12 10.87 -3.55 -3.94
N GLU A 13 10.33 -3.86 -5.12
CA GLU A 13 9.12 -4.68 -5.23
C GLU A 13 9.33 -6.11 -4.73
N ARG A 14 10.47 -6.74 -5.07
CA ARG A 14 10.81 -8.09 -4.56
C ARG A 14 11.03 -8.10 -3.05
N GLU A 15 11.70 -7.07 -2.54
CA GLU A 15 11.96 -6.88 -1.11
C GLU A 15 10.64 -6.75 -0.34
N LEU A 16 9.75 -5.85 -0.77
CA LEU A 16 8.43 -5.69 -0.17
C LEU A 16 7.60 -6.98 -0.22
N ALA A 17 7.58 -7.65 -1.38
CA ALA A 17 6.89 -8.93 -1.50
C ALA A 17 7.45 -10.00 -0.55
N GLY A 18 8.76 -9.97 -0.26
CA GLY A 18 9.38 -10.81 0.77
C GLY A 18 8.85 -10.52 2.16
N ILE A 19 8.86 -9.24 2.55
CA ILE A 19 8.36 -8.82 3.87
C ILE A 19 6.88 -9.19 4.05
N LEU A 20 6.05 -8.99 3.02
CA LEU A 20 4.64 -9.38 3.09
C LEU A 20 4.44 -10.90 3.18
N ARG A 21 5.34 -11.71 2.61
CA ARG A 21 5.38 -13.17 2.83
C ARG A 21 5.74 -13.53 4.26
N ASP A 22 6.63 -12.78 4.90
CA ASP A 22 6.95 -12.98 6.32
C ASP A 22 5.75 -12.68 7.22
N TYR A 23 4.84 -11.80 6.77
CA TYR A 23 3.52 -11.60 7.40
C TYR A 23 2.46 -12.65 7.01
N GLY A 24 2.82 -13.68 6.25
CA GLY A 24 1.91 -14.78 5.89
C GLY A 24 1.07 -14.56 4.64
N TYR A 25 1.28 -13.47 3.90
CA TYR A 25 0.59 -13.23 2.62
C TYR A 25 1.42 -13.79 1.46
N ASN A 26 0.82 -14.56 0.55
CA ASN A 26 1.52 -15.13 -0.60
C ASN A 26 1.82 -14.08 -1.69
N CYS A 27 2.56 -13.03 -1.32
CA CYS A 27 2.84 -11.89 -2.16
C CYS A 27 3.97 -12.15 -3.16
N ARG A 28 3.79 -11.59 -4.36
CA ARG A 28 4.80 -11.61 -5.43
C ARG A 28 4.77 -10.31 -6.21
N ARG A 29 5.88 -10.01 -6.88
CA ARG A 29 5.95 -8.89 -7.82
C ARG A 29 4.98 -9.10 -8.97
N GLY A 30 4.24 -8.05 -9.34
CA GLY A 30 3.43 -8.01 -10.56
C GLY A 30 4.28 -8.26 -11.81
N GLN A 31 3.62 -8.70 -12.88
CA GLN A 31 4.25 -8.88 -14.19
C GLN A 31 3.50 -7.98 -15.17
N GLN A 32 4.06 -6.83 -15.51
CA GLN A 32 3.48 -5.89 -16.49
C GLN A 32 3.46 -6.44 -17.95
N TYR A 33 3.62 -7.75 -18.13
CA TYR A 33 3.73 -8.41 -19.43
C TYR A 33 2.34 -8.89 -19.89
N CYS A 34 1.50 -7.97 -20.36
CA CYS A 34 0.47 -8.15 -21.40
C CYS A 34 -0.58 -7.06 -21.28
N GLY A 35 -0.28 -5.85 -21.78
CA GLY A 35 -1.24 -4.91 -22.38
C GLY A 35 -2.42 -4.39 -21.56
N THR A 36 -2.60 -4.83 -20.31
CA THR A 36 -3.76 -4.46 -19.48
C THR A 36 -3.28 -3.45 -18.44
N SER A 37 -3.79 -2.23 -18.51
CA SER A 37 -3.51 -1.19 -17.51
C SER A 37 -4.10 -1.59 -16.16
N GLY A 38 -3.36 -1.41 -15.05
CA GLY A 38 -3.90 -1.54 -13.70
C GLY A 38 -3.42 -2.74 -12.88
N ASP A 39 -2.30 -3.38 -13.24
CA ASP A 39 -1.69 -4.38 -12.36
C ASP A 39 -0.85 -3.71 -11.28
N ALA A 40 -1.12 -4.04 -10.02
CA ALA A 40 -0.33 -3.60 -8.88
C ALA A 40 1.14 -4.06 -9.00
N ASP A 41 2.06 -3.25 -8.49
CA ASP A 41 3.49 -3.55 -8.48
C ASP A 41 3.80 -4.81 -7.65
N VAL A 42 3.02 -5.02 -6.59
CA VAL A 42 3.01 -6.25 -5.77
C VAL A 42 1.57 -6.72 -5.61
N ILE A 43 1.34 -8.01 -5.86
CA ILE A 43 0.03 -8.66 -5.74
C ILE A 43 0.07 -9.73 -4.64
N GLY A 44 -1.10 -10.17 -4.17
CA GLY A 44 -1.27 -11.23 -3.18
C GLY A 44 -1.77 -10.76 -1.81
N LEU A 45 -2.00 -9.45 -1.64
CA LEU A 45 -2.71 -8.89 -0.49
C LEU A 45 -4.17 -8.66 -0.88
N PRO A 46 -5.15 -9.33 -0.23
CA PRO A 46 -6.57 -9.18 -0.57
C PRO A 46 -7.07 -7.73 -0.53
N ASN A 47 -7.85 -7.34 -1.54
CA ASN A 47 -8.56 -6.05 -1.62
C ASN A 47 -7.65 -4.80 -1.54
N VAL A 48 -6.36 -4.92 -1.84
CA VAL A 48 -5.41 -3.79 -1.77
C VAL A 48 -4.66 -3.68 -3.09
N HIS A 49 -4.59 -2.46 -3.63
CA HIS A 49 -3.76 -2.12 -4.77
C HIS A 49 -2.46 -1.49 -4.29
N ILE A 50 -1.32 -2.14 -4.55
CA ILE A 50 -0.01 -1.71 -4.04
C ILE A 50 0.81 -1.08 -5.16
N GLU A 51 1.12 0.22 -5.01
CA GLU A 51 2.18 0.92 -5.75
C GLU A 51 3.45 0.97 -4.90
N VAL A 52 4.59 0.55 -5.45
CA VAL A 52 5.86 0.47 -4.72
C VAL A 52 6.81 1.58 -5.14
N LYS A 53 7.31 2.36 -4.18
CA LYS A 53 8.32 3.41 -4.45
C LYS A 53 9.55 3.25 -3.56
N ARG A 54 10.67 2.84 -4.15
CA ARG A 54 11.99 2.86 -3.49
C ARG A 54 12.85 4.00 -4.04
N VAL A 55 12.73 5.18 -3.46
CA VAL A 55 13.36 6.42 -3.95
C VAL A 55 13.80 7.30 -2.79
N GLU A 56 14.81 8.15 -3.00
CA GLU A 56 15.27 9.09 -1.97
C GLU A 56 14.33 10.31 -1.85
N ASP A 57 13.79 10.77 -2.97
CA ASP A 57 12.82 11.85 -3.02
C ASP A 57 11.51 11.37 -3.66
N LEU A 58 10.47 11.26 -2.85
CA LEU A 58 9.17 10.74 -3.25
C LEU A 58 8.17 11.88 -3.46
N ARG A 59 7.66 12.00 -4.69
CA ARG A 59 6.48 12.81 -5.00
C ARG A 59 5.20 12.08 -4.57
N LEU A 60 4.95 12.03 -3.26
CA LEU A 60 3.94 11.16 -2.64
C LEU A 60 2.54 11.35 -3.23
N ARG A 61 2.07 12.58 -3.38
CA ARG A 61 0.74 12.86 -3.98
C ARG A 61 0.60 12.31 -5.40
N LYS A 62 1.65 12.39 -6.22
CA LYS A 62 1.62 11.86 -7.58
C LYS A 62 1.61 10.33 -7.58
N ALA A 63 2.35 9.70 -6.67
CA ALA A 63 2.32 8.25 -6.50
C ALA A 63 0.93 7.77 -6.00
N LEU A 64 0.30 8.50 -5.09
CA LEU A 64 -1.07 8.20 -4.62
C LEU A 64 -2.10 8.34 -5.75
N GLN A 65 -2.00 9.39 -6.57
CA GLN A 65 -2.85 9.55 -7.75
C GLN A 65 -2.67 8.39 -8.75
N GLN A 66 -1.43 7.94 -8.95
CA GLN A 66 -1.14 6.78 -9.79
C GLN A 66 -1.80 5.52 -9.22
N SER A 67 -1.56 5.21 -7.94
CA SER A 67 -2.16 4.08 -7.24
C SER A 67 -3.70 4.11 -7.28
N SER A 68 -4.33 5.26 -7.04
CA SER A 68 -5.79 5.40 -7.11
C SER A 68 -6.37 5.23 -8.50
N ARG A 69 -5.65 5.65 -9.55
CA ARG A 69 -6.10 5.50 -10.93
C ARG A 69 -5.99 4.05 -11.41
N ASP A 70 -4.93 3.37 -10.96
CA ASP A 70 -4.58 2.04 -11.44
C ASP A 70 -5.27 0.93 -10.59
N ALA A 71 -5.80 1.28 -9.41
CA ALA A 71 -6.60 0.40 -8.56
C ALA A 71 -7.93 -0.01 -9.19
N ARG A 72 -8.28 -1.29 -9.03
CA ARG A 72 -9.54 -1.86 -9.50
C ARG A 72 -10.67 -1.52 -8.55
N ALA A 73 -11.91 -1.62 -9.04
CA ALA A 73 -13.09 -1.45 -8.19
C ALA A 73 -13.04 -2.45 -7.01
N GLY A 74 -13.24 -1.94 -5.79
CA GLY A 74 -13.16 -2.73 -4.56
C GLY A 74 -11.75 -2.88 -3.97
N GLU A 75 -10.70 -2.44 -4.67
CA GLU A 75 -9.35 -2.36 -4.09
C GLU A 75 -9.15 -1.05 -3.32
N ILE A 76 -8.34 -1.12 -2.27
CA ILE A 76 -7.87 0.03 -1.50
C ILE A 76 -6.49 0.43 -2.04
N PRO A 77 -6.36 1.60 -2.68
CA PRO A 77 -5.07 2.04 -3.21
C PRO A 77 -4.15 2.52 -2.11
N VAL A 78 -2.94 1.95 -2.09
CA VAL A 78 -1.86 2.33 -1.19
C VAL A 78 -0.57 2.57 -1.95
N VAL A 79 0.30 3.39 -1.38
CA VAL A 79 1.70 3.53 -1.79
C VAL A 79 2.57 2.99 -0.67
N MET A 80 3.30 1.91 -0.94
CA MET A 80 4.30 1.36 -0.03
C MET A 80 5.67 1.86 -0.46
N HIS A 81 6.36 2.57 0.43
CA HIS A 81 7.58 3.28 0.07
C HIS A 81 8.64 3.26 1.15
N ARG A 82 9.89 3.45 0.72
CA ARG A 82 11.03 3.67 1.59
C ARG A 82 12.15 4.42 0.88
N ARG A 83 12.92 5.18 1.66
CA ARG A 83 14.25 5.64 1.29
C ARG A 83 15.30 4.56 1.58
N ASN A 84 16.51 4.75 1.09
CA ASN A 84 17.61 3.88 1.47
C ASN A 84 17.82 3.95 3.00
N TYR A 85 18.05 2.78 3.62
CA TYR A 85 18.29 2.63 5.07
C TYR A 85 17.15 3.08 6.01
N GLU A 86 16.01 3.51 5.47
CA GLU A 86 14.81 3.83 6.25
C GLU A 86 13.79 2.69 6.24
N PRO A 87 12.92 2.55 7.26
CA PRO A 87 11.88 1.53 7.28
C PRO A 87 10.85 1.71 6.15
N TRP A 88 10.14 0.62 5.83
CA TRP A 88 8.99 0.68 4.93
C TRP A 88 7.82 1.41 5.60
N ARG A 89 7.17 2.26 4.81
CA ARG A 89 5.98 3.02 5.20
C ARG A 89 4.86 2.76 4.21
N VAL A 90 3.63 2.88 4.70
CA VAL A 90 2.42 2.80 3.88
C VAL A 90 1.72 4.14 3.95
N SER A 91 1.41 4.70 2.78
CA SER A 91 0.66 5.95 2.65
C SER A 91 -0.60 5.72 1.82
N MET A 92 -1.70 6.34 2.23
CA MET A 92 -2.97 6.31 1.50
C MET A 92 -3.78 7.58 1.78
N TYR A 93 -4.75 7.86 0.93
CA TYR A 93 -5.72 8.94 1.22
C TYR A 93 -6.53 8.59 2.46
N LEU A 94 -6.77 9.60 3.30
CA LEU A 94 -7.50 9.44 4.55
C LEU A 94 -8.90 8.86 4.31
N GLN A 95 -9.56 9.27 3.23
CA GLN A 95 -10.87 8.75 2.83
C GLN A 95 -10.87 7.24 2.61
N ASN A 96 -9.76 6.67 2.14
CA ASN A 96 -9.66 5.22 1.98
C ASN A 96 -9.47 4.52 3.33
N PHE A 97 -8.78 5.15 4.29
CA PHE A 97 -8.60 4.59 5.62
C PHE A 97 -9.91 4.65 6.43
N GLN A 98 -10.72 5.70 6.22
CA GLN A 98 -12.08 5.82 6.76
C GLN A 98 -13.04 4.72 6.28
N ARG A 99 -12.72 4.03 5.17
CA ARG A 99 -13.47 2.85 4.74
C ARG A 99 -13.10 1.58 5.52
N MET A 100 -12.02 1.62 6.28
CA MET A 100 -11.52 0.48 7.05
C MET A 100 -11.82 0.63 8.56
N TYR A 101 -11.80 1.85 9.08
CA TYR A 101 -11.95 2.12 10.52
C TYR A 101 -12.88 3.29 10.81
N SER A 102 -13.51 3.22 11.99
CA SER A 102 -14.35 4.27 12.56
C SER A 102 -13.55 5.49 13.01
N ASP A 103 -14.26 6.56 13.34
CA ASP A 103 -13.64 7.84 13.63
C ASP A 103 -12.75 7.85 14.88
N ASP A 104 -13.02 6.96 15.84
CA ASP A 104 -12.32 6.88 17.13
C ASP A 104 -10.82 6.55 16.97
N ILE A 105 -10.45 5.74 15.96
CA ILE A 105 -9.05 5.38 15.69
C ILE A 105 -8.27 6.59 15.13
N PHE A 106 -8.93 7.58 14.54
CA PHE A 106 -8.21 8.75 13.99
C PHE A 106 -7.58 9.61 15.05
N ASP A 107 -8.19 9.70 16.23
CA ASP A 107 -7.66 10.53 17.31
C ASP A 107 -6.26 10.09 17.73
N GLU A 108 -6.03 8.77 17.76
CA GLU A 108 -4.72 8.17 18.04
C GLU A 108 -3.73 8.38 16.89
N LEU A 109 -4.23 8.42 15.65
CA LEU A 109 -3.41 8.52 14.44
C LEU A 109 -3.24 9.95 13.91
N LYS A 110 -3.79 10.97 14.57
CA LYS A 110 -3.73 12.39 14.16
C LYS A 110 -2.32 12.85 13.77
N ALA A 111 -1.30 12.46 14.52
CA ALA A 111 0.09 12.83 14.26
C ALA A 111 0.63 12.29 12.92
N GLN A 112 0.04 11.21 12.40
CA GLN A 112 0.42 10.55 11.15
C GLN A 112 -0.35 11.06 9.94
N ILE A 113 -1.30 11.99 10.15
CA ILE A 113 -2.15 12.56 9.11
C ILE A 113 -1.61 13.92 8.71
N ARG A 114 -1.29 14.10 7.42
CA ARG A 114 -0.88 15.40 6.87
C ARG A 114 -1.52 15.63 5.50
N GLY A 115 -2.30 16.71 5.39
CA GLY A 115 -2.92 17.12 4.13
C GLY A 115 -3.84 16.05 3.52
N GLY A 116 -4.62 15.35 4.35
CA GLY A 116 -5.55 14.30 3.93
C GLY A 116 -4.88 12.97 3.54
N ILE A 117 -3.63 12.76 3.94
CA ILE A 117 -2.87 11.53 3.72
C ILE A 117 -2.46 11.00 5.08
N ILE A 118 -2.75 9.73 5.35
CA ILE A 118 -2.21 9.01 6.49
C ILE A 118 -0.94 8.27 6.05
N THR A 119 0.10 8.29 6.88
CA THR A 119 1.34 7.52 6.64
C THR A 119 1.76 6.76 7.89
N LEU A 120 1.77 5.44 7.81
CA LEU A 120 2.13 4.55 8.91
C LEU A 120 3.42 3.78 8.59
N LEU A 121 4.07 3.22 9.61
CA LEU A 121 5.05 2.15 9.40
C LEU A 121 4.33 0.92 8.83
N LEU A 122 5.02 0.12 8.03
CA LEU A 122 4.46 -1.09 7.42
C LEU A 122 3.86 -2.03 8.47
N ASP A 123 4.61 -2.32 9.53
CA ASP A 123 4.21 -3.20 10.63
C ASP A 123 2.90 -2.71 11.28
N THR A 124 2.84 -1.41 11.59
CA THR A 124 1.65 -0.78 12.17
C THR A 124 0.46 -0.88 11.22
N TRP A 125 0.66 -0.60 9.92
CA TRP A 125 -0.41 -0.69 8.94
C TRP A 125 -0.91 -2.13 8.75
N ILE A 126 -0.03 -3.13 8.82
CA ILE A 126 -0.39 -4.56 8.72
C ILE A 126 -1.26 -5.00 9.90
N CYS A 127 -1.00 -4.50 11.12
CA CYS A 127 -1.85 -4.78 12.28
C CYS A 127 -3.28 -4.32 12.02
N TYR A 128 -3.45 -3.06 11.63
CA TYR A 128 -4.75 -2.55 11.23
C TYR A 128 -5.33 -3.44 10.12
N TYR A 129 -4.66 -3.53 8.97
CA TYR A 129 -5.18 -4.26 7.80
C TYR A 129 -5.72 -5.66 8.13
N ARG A 130 -5.06 -6.42 9.00
CA ARG A 130 -5.51 -7.75 9.46
C ARG A 130 -6.86 -7.69 10.18
N ASP A 131 -7.03 -6.74 11.08
CA ASP A 131 -8.29 -6.56 11.81
C ASP A 131 -9.45 -6.24 10.85
N TRP A 132 -9.20 -5.38 9.87
CA TRP A 132 -10.18 -5.05 8.84
C TRP A 132 -10.48 -6.25 7.92
N GLN A 133 -9.45 -6.98 7.50
CA GLN A 133 -9.61 -8.19 6.69
C GLN A 133 -10.47 -9.23 7.41
N ALA A 134 -10.23 -9.46 8.70
CA ALA A 134 -11.04 -10.37 9.50
C ALA A 134 -12.51 -9.92 9.56
N GLY A 135 -12.78 -8.62 9.73
CA GLY A 135 -14.14 -8.07 9.71
C GLY A 135 -14.85 -8.29 8.37
N LYS A 136 -14.13 -8.12 7.26
CA LYS A 136 -14.62 -8.42 5.90
C LYS A 136 -14.97 -9.90 5.71
N GLU A 137 -14.10 -10.80 6.15
CA GLU A 137 -14.31 -12.26 6.04
C GLU A 137 -15.53 -12.73 6.86
N MET A 138 -15.87 -12.00 7.94
CA MET A 138 -17.05 -12.26 8.78
C MET A 138 -18.34 -11.59 8.26
N GLY A 139 -18.30 -10.85 7.14
CA GLY A 139 -19.48 -10.18 6.57
C GLY A 139 -20.02 -9.01 7.40
N LEU A 140 -19.18 -8.40 8.24
CA LEU A 140 -19.60 -7.32 9.14
C LEU A 140 -19.72 -5.94 8.47
N ASP A 141 -19.30 -5.83 7.21
CA ASP A 141 -19.31 -4.58 6.43
C ASP A 141 -20.66 -4.26 5.74
N GLU A 142 -21.70 -5.07 5.96
CA GLU A 142 -23.06 -4.85 5.41
C GLU A 142 -24.09 -4.34 6.44
N ARG A 143 -23.64 -3.78 7.58
CA ARG A 143 -24.54 -3.17 8.58
C ARG A 143 -24.38 -1.67 8.72
#